data_AF-A0A195F6J8-F1
#
_entry.id   AF-A0A195F6J8-F1
#
_cell.length_a   1.000
_cell.length_b   1.000
_cell.length_c   1.000
_cell.angle_alpha   90.00
_cell.angle_beta   90.00
_cell.angle_gamma   90.00
#
_symmetry.space_group_name_H-M   'P 1'
#
loop_
_entity.id
_entity.type
_entity.pdbx_description
1 polymer ?
#
loop_
_entity_poly.entity_id
_entity_poly.type
_entity_poly.pdbx_seq_one_letter_code
_entity_poly.pdbx_strand_id
1 'polypeptide(L)'
;MFQTLLDALLNDNKLDEKLGLTGKQKRLVQNTWAIVRKDEVSVGVALVLAFFKQYPESKKEFKSFKDVPLDELPKNKRFQAHCINIVATLGKVIEQMHDPELMEATLINFTEKHKARGQTPEQFENLKQVILEAFPSLFGKHYTSDVQEAWKKTLDLIFSRICQVIHGTIDVNLSELEYLAARLSPVECRRLIAALHYTSYDLPSSLAEAERKVDEEIPCLRLLLHWNNSPDEGRGKTHAAIVHRLRQLNRNDLADWLGKTTFKQLGKDLDNAITLSFDELAEEEMETSTSAFHIANYTQSCAKH
;
A
#
# COMPACT_ATOMS: atom_id res chain seq x y z
N MET A 1 -22.61 11.10 -36.78
CA MET A 1 -22.69 9.73 -36.24
C MET A 1 -21.43 8.92 -36.53
N PHE A 2 -20.91 8.88 -37.77
CA PHE A 2 -19.63 8.21 -38.09
C PHE A 2 -18.41 8.86 -37.44
N GLN A 3 -18.28 10.19 -37.46
CA GLN A 3 -17.15 10.89 -36.84
C GLN A 3 -17.06 10.64 -35.33
N THR A 4 -18.18 10.77 -34.63
CA THR A 4 -18.31 10.49 -33.18
C THR A 4 -17.99 9.04 -32.80
N LEU A 5 -18.28 8.07 -33.68
CA LEU A 5 -17.93 6.66 -33.46
C LEU A 5 -16.43 6.42 -33.67
N LEU A 6 -15.85 7.06 -34.68
CA LEU A 6 -14.42 7.00 -34.95
C LEU A 6 -13.62 7.66 -33.82
N ASP A 7 -14.06 8.83 -33.36
CA ASP A 7 -13.44 9.56 -32.25
C ASP A 7 -13.51 8.75 -30.94
N ALA A 8 -14.62 8.06 -30.68
CA ALA A 8 -14.73 7.15 -29.55
C ALA A 8 -13.76 5.97 -29.66
N LEU A 9 -13.67 5.32 -30.83
CA LEU A 9 -12.75 4.20 -31.06
C LEU A 9 -11.26 4.61 -31.02
N LEU A 10 -10.93 5.81 -31.48
CA LEU A 10 -9.59 6.36 -31.39
C LEU A 10 -9.21 6.67 -29.94
N ASN A 11 -10.14 7.21 -29.16
CA ASN A 11 -9.95 7.48 -27.74
C ASN A 11 -9.83 6.18 -26.91
N ASP A 12 -10.48 5.10 -27.34
CA ASP A 12 -10.45 3.80 -26.68
C ASP A 12 -9.10 3.11 -26.73
N ASN A 13 -8.37 3.30 -27.82
CA ASN A 13 -7.06 2.70 -28.03
C ASN A 13 -5.92 3.61 -27.58
N LYS A 14 -6.20 4.88 -27.30
CA LYS A 14 -5.21 5.82 -26.75
C LYS A 14 -4.78 5.36 -25.36
N LEU A 15 -3.46 5.28 -25.17
CA LEU A 15 -2.85 4.96 -23.89
C LEU A 15 -2.92 6.17 -22.96
N ASP A 16 -3.38 5.97 -21.73
CA ASP A 16 -3.15 6.91 -20.64
C ASP A 16 -1.71 6.72 -20.13
N GLU A 17 -0.82 7.67 -20.40
CA GLU A 17 0.59 7.58 -20.02
C GLU A 17 0.80 7.54 -18.50
N LYS A 18 -0.11 8.13 -17.70
CA LYS A 18 -0.01 8.13 -16.23
C LYS A 18 -0.35 6.77 -15.64
N LEU A 19 -1.28 6.04 -16.26
CA LEU A 19 -1.77 4.76 -15.75
C LEU A 19 -1.25 3.54 -16.52
N GLY A 20 -0.73 3.71 -17.73
CA GLY A 20 -0.36 2.60 -18.62
C GLY A 20 -1.56 1.77 -19.10
N LEU A 21 -2.76 2.35 -19.13
CA LEU A 21 -4.01 1.68 -19.50
C LEU A 21 -4.70 2.43 -20.65
N THR A 22 -5.29 1.68 -21.58
CA THR A 22 -6.13 2.28 -22.65
C THR A 22 -7.56 2.53 -22.17
N GLY A 23 -8.29 3.42 -22.85
CA GLY A 23 -9.72 3.65 -22.58
C GLY A 23 -10.54 2.35 -22.63
N LYS A 24 -10.24 1.47 -23.59
CA LYS A 24 -10.83 0.12 -23.70
C LYS A 24 -10.57 -0.71 -22.44
N GLN A 25 -9.32 -0.76 -21.97
CA GLN A 25 -8.93 -1.55 -20.79
C GLN A 25 -9.63 -1.04 -19.52
N LYS A 26 -9.65 0.28 -19.30
CA LYS A 26 -10.37 0.88 -18.16
C LYS A 26 -11.84 0.48 -18.14
N ARG A 27 -12.52 0.54 -19.30
CA ARG A 27 -13.93 0.13 -19.38
C ARG A 27 -14.14 -1.36 -19.18
N LEU A 28 -13.26 -2.22 -19.69
CA LEU A 28 -13.37 -3.66 -19.45
C LEU A 28 -13.30 -3.97 -17.95
N VAL A 29 -12.38 -3.34 -17.23
CA VAL A 29 -12.26 -3.47 -15.77
C VAL A 29 -13.50 -2.95 -15.07
N GLN A 30 -13.96 -1.73 -15.38
CA GLN A 30 -15.14 -1.13 -14.76
C GLN A 30 -16.43 -1.93 -15.03
N ASN A 31 -16.61 -2.42 -16.26
CA ASN A 31 -17.78 -3.21 -16.64
C ASN A 31 -17.81 -4.58 -15.97
N THR A 32 -16.65 -5.25 -15.87
CA THR A 32 -16.57 -6.56 -15.21
C THR A 32 -16.62 -6.44 -13.69
N TRP A 33 -16.10 -5.35 -13.12
CA TRP A 33 -16.29 -5.02 -11.70
C TRP A 33 -17.76 -4.87 -11.30
N ALA A 34 -18.64 -4.47 -12.22
CA ALA A 34 -20.09 -4.41 -11.96
C ALA A 34 -20.70 -5.79 -11.60
N ILE A 35 -20.03 -6.90 -11.92
CA ILE A 35 -20.42 -8.25 -11.47
C ILE A 35 -20.18 -8.38 -9.96
N VAL A 36 -19.03 -7.91 -9.47
CA VAL A 36 -18.68 -7.93 -8.04
C VAL A 36 -19.67 -7.13 -7.21
N ARG A 37 -20.08 -5.96 -7.71
CA ARG A 37 -21.05 -5.07 -7.03
C ARG A 37 -22.43 -5.70 -6.80
N LYS A 38 -22.76 -6.82 -7.46
CA LYS A 38 -24.04 -7.50 -7.23
C LYS A 38 -24.08 -8.26 -5.91
N ASP A 39 -22.93 -8.68 -5.39
CA ASP A 39 -22.82 -9.41 -4.13
C ASP A 39 -21.44 -9.18 -3.47
N GLU A 40 -21.20 -7.94 -3.05
CA GLU A 40 -19.90 -7.52 -2.49
C GLU A 40 -19.54 -8.31 -1.23
N VAL A 41 -20.53 -8.69 -0.43
CA VAL A 41 -20.32 -9.44 0.82
C VAL A 41 -19.79 -10.83 0.50
N SER A 42 -20.49 -11.59 -0.35
CA SER A 42 -20.09 -12.96 -0.66
C SER A 42 -18.74 -12.99 -1.39
N VAL A 43 -18.51 -12.05 -2.30
CA VAL A 43 -17.23 -11.97 -3.02
C VAL A 43 -16.08 -11.63 -2.07
N GLY A 44 -16.24 -10.63 -1.21
CA GLY A 44 -15.23 -10.27 -0.22
C GLY A 44 -14.94 -11.40 0.76
N VAL A 45 -15.97 -12.11 1.23
CA VAL A 45 -15.82 -13.28 2.11
C VAL A 45 -15.04 -14.39 1.41
N ALA A 46 -15.42 -14.74 0.18
CA ALA A 46 -14.73 -15.78 -0.59
C ALA A 46 -13.25 -15.44 -0.81
N LEU A 47 -12.95 -14.18 -1.16
CA LEU A 47 -11.60 -13.70 -1.39
C LEU A 47 -10.72 -13.79 -0.13
N VAL A 48 -11.19 -13.25 1.00
CA VAL A 48 -10.38 -13.22 2.23
C VAL A 48 -10.23 -14.63 2.82
N LEU A 49 -11.23 -15.51 2.67
CA LEU A 49 -11.09 -16.91 3.04
C LEU A 49 -10.07 -17.64 2.18
N ALA A 50 -10.05 -17.39 0.86
CA ALA A 50 -9.03 -17.95 -0.02
C ALA A 50 -7.63 -17.48 0.40
N PHE A 51 -7.50 -16.18 0.72
CA PHE A 51 -6.26 -15.61 1.23
C PHE A 51 -5.80 -16.26 2.53
N PHE A 52 -6.67 -16.43 3.53
CA PHE A 52 -6.28 -17.12 4.78
C PHE A 52 -6.01 -18.61 4.62
N LYS A 53 -6.60 -19.28 3.62
CA LYS A 53 -6.28 -20.68 3.32
C LYS A 53 -4.88 -20.81 2.71
N GLN A 54 -4.49 -19.88 1.84
CA GLN A 54 -3.19 -19.90 1.19
C GLN A 54 -2.08 -19.32 2.08
N TYR A 55 -2.42 -18.33 2.92
CA TYR A 55 -1.51 -17.65 3.83
C TYR A 55 -2.09 -17.59 5.26
N PRO A 56 -2.06 -18.72 6.02
CA PRO A 56 -2.68 -18.82 7.34
C PRO A 56 -2.12 -17.82 8.37
N GLU A 57 -0.83 -17.53 8.29
CA GLU A 57 -0.16 -16.58 9.19
C GLU A 57 -0.78 -15.18 9.11
N SER A 58 -1.24 -14.76 7.92
CA SER A 58 -1.88 -13.46 7.73
C SER A 58 -3.14 -13.27 8.57
N LYS A 59 -3.82 -14.35 8.98
CA LYS A 59 -5.02 -14.26 9.85
C LYS A 59 -4.69 -13.73 11.24
N LYS A 60 -3.48 -13.99 11.75
CA LYS A 60 -3.03 -13.59 13.10
C LYS A 60 -2.99 -12.06 13.26
N GLU A 61 -2.77 -11.34 12.16
CA GLU A 61 -2.75 -9.87 12.11
C GLU A 61 -4.12 -9.22 12.36
N PHE A 62 -5.22 -9.97 12.22
CA PHE A 62 -6.58 -9.46 12.34
C PHE A 62 -7.15 -9.64 13.75
N LYS A 63 -6.67 -8.83 14.71
CA LYS A 63 -7.02 -8.89 16.15
C LYS A 63 -8.52 -9.08 16.47
N SER A 64 -9.42 -8.57 15.63
CA SER A 64 -10.88 -8.67 15.83
C SER A 64 -11.49 -10.07 15.61
N PHE A 65 -10.79 -10.96 14.91
CA PHE A 65 -11.26 -12.29 14.55
C PHE A 65 -10.13 -13.32 14.32
N LYS A 66 -8.90 -13.05 14.80
CA LYS A 66 -7.74 -13.93 14.65
C LYS A 66 -7.96 -15.32 15.25
N ASP A 67 -8.78 -15.44 16.29
CA ASP A 67 -9.04 -16.70 17.00
C ASP A 67 -10.34 -17.40 16.52
N VAL A 68 -11.10 -16.79 15.61
CA VAL A 68 -12.33 -17.40 15.07
C VAL A 68 -11.96 -18.49 14.06
N PRO A 69 -12.50 -19.72 14.16
CA PRO A 69 -12.26 -20.78 13.19
C PRO A 69 -12.60 -20.36 11.75
N LEU A 70 -11.85 -20.86 10.76
CA LEU A 70 -12.02 -20.46 9.35
C LEU A 70 -13.42 -20.74 8.80
N ASP A 71 -14.07 -21.81 9.25
CA ASP A 71 -15.42 -22.23 8.88
C ASP A 71 -16.52 -21.41 9.60
N GLU A 72 -16.19 -20.75 10.70
CA GLU A 72 -17.09 -19.84 11.43
C GLU A 72 -16.98 -18.38 10.97
N LEU A 73 -15.83 -17.97 10.40
CA LEU A 73 -15.61 -16.62 9.87
C LEU A 73 -16.73 -16.10 8.95
N PRO A 74 -17.30 -16.87 8.01
CA PRO A 74 -18.39 -16.39 7.16
C PRO A 74 -19.60 -15.86 7.94
N LYS A 75 -19.81 -16.29 9.19
CA LYS A 75 -20.92 -15.85 10.05
C LYS A 75 -20.54 -14.66 10.94
N ASN A 76 -19.24 -14.37 11.08
CA ASN A 76 -18.74 -13.31 11.94
C ASN A 76 -18.97 -11.92 11.31
N LYS A 77 -19.69 -11.03 12.00
CA LYS A 77 -20.06 -9.71 11.47
C LYS A 77 -18.89 -8.74 11.34
N ARG A 78 -17.86 -8.84 12.21
CA ARG A 78 -16.64 -8.03 12.08
C ARG A 78 -15.83 -8.45 10.85
N PHE A 79 -15.75 -9.75 10.60
CA PHE A 79 -15.14 -10.29 9.39
C PHE A 79 -15.89 -9.84 8.13
N GLN A 80 -17.22 -10.01 8.07
CA GLN A 80 -18.04 -9.55 6.95
C GLN A 80 -17.84 -8.05 6.67
N ALA A 81 -17.83 -7.21 7.71
CA ALA A 81 -17.58 -5.77 7.56
C ALA A 81 -16.19 -5.48 6.97
N HIS A 82 -15.16 -6.21 7.39
CA HIS A 82 -13.81 -6.09 6.82
C HIS A 82 -13.77 -6.49 5.34
N CYS A 83 -14.39 -7.62 4.99
CA CYS A 83 -14.51 -8.10 3.61
C CYS A 83 -15.17 -7.07 2.69
N ILE A 84 -16.29 -6.47 3.13
CA ILE A 84 -16.99 -5.42 2.37
C ILE A 84 -16.08 -4.20 2.18
N ASN A 85 -15.34 -3.79 3.22
CA ASN A 85 -14.44 -2.64 3.12
C ASN A 85 -13.30 -2.84 2.11
N ILE A 86 -12.77 -4.06 1.99
CA ILE A 86 -11.77 -4.39 0.95
C ILE A 86 -12.37 -4.21 -0.44
N VAL A 87 -13.54 -4.81 -0.69
CA VAL A 87 -14.23 -4.72 -1.98
C VAL A 87 -14.57 -3.26 -2.30
N ALA A 88 -15.13 -2.52 -1.35
CA ALA A 88 -15.46 -1.10 -1.54
C ALA A 88 -14.22 -0.24 -1.83
N THR A 89 -13.09 -0.50 -1.18
CA THR A 89 -11.84 0.24 -1.41
C THR A 89 -11.30 -0.01 -2.82
N LEU A 90 -11.25 -1.28 -3.25
CA LEU A 90 -10.83 -1.63 -4.60
C LEU A 90 -11.78 -1.03 -5.65
N GLY A 91 -13.09 -1.08 -5.40
CA GLY A 91 -14.11 -0.46 -6.25
C GLY A 91 -13.92 1.05 -6.40
N LYS A 92 -13.65 1.76 -5.30
CA LYS A 92 -13.36 3.20 -5.33
C LYS A 92 -12.14 3.53 -6.21
N VAL A 93 -11.05 2.76 -6.07
CA VAL A 93 -9.84 2.93 -6.89
C VAL A 93 -10.14 2.71 -8.39
N ILE A 94 -10.95 1.70 -8.72
CA ILE A 94 -11.37 1.41 -10.09
C ILE A 94 -12.24 2.52 -10.69
N GLU A 95 -13.15 3.08 -9.89
CA GLU A 95 -14.02 4.18 -10.32
C GLU A 95 -13.21 5.45 -10.61
N GLN A 96 -12.14 5.69 -9.86
CA GLN A 96 -11.25 6.85 -10.00
C GLN A 96 -10.23 6.75 -11.16
N MET A 97 -10.21 5.69 -11.97
CA MET A 97 -9.25 5.54 -13.10
C MET A 97 -9.32 6.65 -14.17
N HIS A 98 -10.36 7.47 -14.17
CA HIS A 98 -10.48 8.65 -15.04
C HIS A 98 -9.72 9.87 -14.49
N ASP A 99 -9.40 9.87 -13.20
CA ASP A 99 -8.63 10.89 -12.50
C ASP A 99 -7.43 10.21 -11.80
N PRO A 100 -6.30 10.05 -12.53
CA PRO A 100 -5.10 9.39 -12.00
C PRO A 100 -4.57 9.99 -10.70
N GLU A 101 -4.73 11.29 -10.48
CA GLU A 101 -4.22 11.99 -9.30
C GLU A 101 -5.09 11.70 -8.07
N LEU A 102 -6.41 11.69 -8.23
CA LEU A 102 -7.32 11.28 -7.17
C LEU A 102 -7.20 9.79 -6.82
N MET A 103 -7.01 8.94 -7.83
CA MET A 103 -6.74 7.51 -7.66
C MET A 103 -5.45 7.29 -6.84
N GLU A 104 -4.38 8.00 -7.21
CA GLU A 104 -3.09 7.96 -6.51
C GLU A 104 -3.23 8.41 -5.05
N ALA A 105 -3.83 9.57 -4.79
CA ALA A 105 -4.05 10.06 -3.41
C ALA A 105 -4.86 9.04 -2.56
N THR A 106 -5.85 8.38 -3.15
CA THR A 106 -6.65 7.35 -2.48
C THR A 106 -5.81 6.11 -2.13
N LEU A 107 -5.00 5.63 -3.07
CA LEU A 107 -4.11 4.48 -2.86
C LEU A 107 -3.07 4.76 -1.79
N ILE A 108 -2.52 5.97 -1.76
CA ILE A 108 -1.49 6.29 -0.78
C ILE A 108 -2.09 6.35 0.63
N ASN A 109 -3.21 7.06 0.84
CA ASN A 109 -3.91 7.09 2.14
C ASN A 109 -4.32 5.68 2.63
N PHE A 110 -4.75 4.81 1.71
CA PHE A 110 -5.01 3.41 2.03
C PHE A 110 -3.74 2.67 2.48
N THR A 111 -2.64 2.83 1.73
CA THR A 111 -1.40 2.11 1.97
C THR A 111 -0.73 2.55 3.26
N GLU A 112 -0.73 3.84 3.58
CA GLU A 112 -0.17 4.37 4.82
C GLU A 112 -0.81 3.78 6.08
N LYS A 113 -2.13 3.57 6.05
CA LYS A 113 -2.85 2.92 7.15
C LYS A 113 -2.42 1.46 7.37
N HIS A 114 -1.97 0.77 6.32
CA HIS A 114 -1.47 -0.60 6.40
C HIS A 114 0.00 -0.64 6.77
N LYS A 115 0.81 0.28 6.22
CA LYS A 115 2.20 0.49 6.61
C LYS A 115 2.30 0.75 8.13
N ALA A 116 1.46 1.62 8.67
CA ALA A 116 1.41 1.92 10.11
C ALA A 116 1.01 0.73 11.01
N ARG A 117 0.45 -0.34 10.43
CA ARG A 117 0.12 -1.59 11.13
C ARG A 117 1.16 -2.70 10.88
N GLY A 118 2.24 -2.40 10.16
CA GLY A 118 3.33 -3.35 9.89
C GLY A 118 3.13 -4.22 8.64
N GLN A 119 2.16 -3.92 7.76
CA GLN A 119 1.99 -4.74 6.56
C GLN A 119 3.17 -4.62 5.59
N THR A 120 3.64 -5.76 5.10
CA THR A 120 4.81 -5.85 4.22
C THR A 120 4.42 -5.85 2.75
N PRO A 121 5.34 -5.49 1.84
CA PRO A 121 5.13 -5.60 0.39
C PRO A 121 4.78 -7.03 -0.05
N GLU A 122 5.37 -8.04 0.60
CA GLU A 122 5.11 -9.45 0.31
C GLU A 122 3.67 -9.83 0.64
N GLN A 123 3.12 -9.36 1.77
CA GLN A 123 1.72 -9.61 2.12
C GLN A 123 0.75 -9.01 1.08
N PHE A 124 1.08 -7.85 0.52
CA PHE A 124 0.30 -7.27 -0.58
C PHE A 124 0.44 -8.08 -1.88
N GLU A 125 1.65 -8.51 -2.26
CA GLU A 125 1.82 -9.35 -3.45
C GLU A 125 1.08 -10.69 -3.32
N ASN A 126 1.08 -11.30 -2.13
CA ASN A 126 0.29 -12.49 -1.83
C ASN A 126 -1.21 -12.27 -2.04
N LEU A 127 -1.75 -11.13 -1.57
CA LEU A 127 -3.15 -10.77 -1.81
C LEU A 127 -3.45 -10.58 -3.31
N LYS A 128 -2.55 -9.93 -4.06
CA LYS A 128 -2.69 -9.73 -5.51
C LYS A 128 -2.81 -11.06 -6.26
N GLN A 129 -1.99 -12.06 -5.90
CA GLN A 129 -2.07 -13.40 -6.51
C GLN A 129 -3.43 -14.05 -6.26
N VAL A 130 -3.92 -14.03 -5.03
CA VAL A 130 -5.25 -14.56 -4.68
C VAL A 130 -6.38 -13.87 -5.46
N ILE A 131 -6.30 -12.55 -5.63
CA ILE A 131 -7.29 -11.81 -6.43
C ILE A 131 -7.28 -12.28 -7.89
N LEU A 132 -6.09 -12.41 -8.50
CA LEU A 132 -5.94 -12.87 -9.89
C LEU A 132 -6.46 -14.31 -10.07
N GLU A 133 -6.19 -15.20 -9.11
CA GLU A 133 -6.66 -16.59 -9.11
C GLU A 133 -8.19 -16.69 -8.95
N ALA A 134 -8.82 -15.73 -8.27
CA ALA A 134 -10.26 -15.68 -8.08
C ALA A 134 -11.04 -15.24 -9.33
N PHE A 135 -10.41 -14.43 -10.22
CA PHE A 135 -11.10 -13.82 -11.36
C PHE A 135 -11.75 -14.77 -12.36
N PRO A 136 -11.13 -15.90 -12.79
CA PRO A 136 -11.78 -16.85 -13.68
C PRO A 136 -13.12 -17.36 -13.12
N SER A 137 -13.15 -17.70 -11.84
CA SER A 137 -14.36 -18.19 -11.15
C SER A 137 -15.38 -17.07 -10.93
N LEU A 138 -14.91 -15.87 -10.61
CA LEU A 138 -15.74 -14.71 -10.30
C LEU A 138 -16.45 -14.13 -11.53
N PHE A 139 -15.75 -14.02 -12.65
CA PHE A 139 -16.27 -13.42 -13.88
C PHE A 139 -16.82 -14.46 -14.87
N GLY A 140 -16.44 -15.73 -14.72
CA GLY A 140 -16.92 -16.84 -15.55
C GLY A 140 -16.72 -16.55 -17.05
N LYS A 141 -17.79 -16.69 -17.84
CA LYS A 141 -17.76 -16.43 -19.29
C LYS A 141 -17.35 -15.00 -19.69
N HIS A 142 -17.40 -14.05 -18.76
CA HIS A 142 -16.98 -12.67 -19.02
C HIS A 142 -15.47 -12.47 -18.86
N TYR A 143 -14.73 -13.48 -18.36
CA TYR A 143 -13.27 -13.45 -18.24
C TYR A 143 -12.57 -13.77 -19.56
N THR A 144 -12.74 -12.90 -20.56
CA THR A 144 -12.07 -13.03 -21.85
C THR A 144 -10.58 -12.69 -21.73
N SER A 145 -9.78 -13.04 -22.75
CA SER A 145 -8.35 -12.67 -22.79
C SER A 145 -8.11 -11.17 -22.62
N ASP A 146 -8.94 -10.33 -23.25
CA ASP A 146 -8.87 -8.87 -23.12
C ASP A 146 -9.15 -8.40 -21.70
N VAL A 147 -10.12 -9.03 -21.02
CA VAL A 147 -10.47 -8.73 -19.62
C VAL A 147 -9.34 -9.16 -18.68
N GLN A 148 -8.79 -10.36 -18.89
CA GLN A 148 -7.65 -10.86 -18.14
C GLN A 148 -6.44 -9.92 -18.26
N GLU A 149 -6.09 -9.49 -19.47
CA GLU A 149 -4.98 -8.55 -19.69
C GLU A 149 -5.24 -7.21 -19.00
N ALA A 150 -6.45 -6.66 -19.15
CA ALA A 150 -6.82 -5.38 -18.55
C ALA A 150 -6.74 -5.42 -17.01
N TRP A 151 -7.21 -6.50 -16.39
CA TRP A 151 -7.12 -6.72 -14.95
C TRP A 151 -5.69 -6.93 -14.47
N LYS A 152 -4.88 -7.71 -15.19
CA LYS A 152 -3.47 -7.90 -14.87
C LYS A 152 -2.74 -6.56 -14.83
N LYS A 153 -2.85 -5.75 -15.88
CA LYS A 153 -2.23 -4.41 -15.93
C LYS A 153 -2.73 -3.48 -14.82
N THR A 154 -4.02 -3.54 -14.53
CA THR A 154 -4.63 -2.75 -13.45
C THR A 154 -4.07 -3.12 -12.07
N LEU A 155 -4.00 -4.41 -11.75
CA LEU A 155 -3.47 -4.86 -10.47
C LEU A 155 -1.96 -4.65 -10.39
N ASP A 156 -1.21 -4.87 -11.48
CA ASP A 156 0.20 -4.53 -11.55
C ASP A 156 0.45 -3.05 -11.23
N LEU A 157 -0.36 -2.14 -11.79
CA LEU A 157 -0.32 -0.72 -11.47
C LEU A 157 -0.62 -0.46 -9.98
N ILE A 158 -1.77 -0.92 -9.48
CA ILE A 158 -2.23 -0.68 -8.10
C ILE A 158 -1.19 -1.18 -7.09
N PHE A 159 -0.75 -2.43 -7.22
CA PHE A 159 0.18 -3.04 -6.28
C PHE A 159 1.60 -2.51 -6.43
N SER A 160 2.01 -2.10 -7.64
CA SER A 160 3.26 -1.35 -7.80
C SER A 160 3.23 -0.04 -7.01
N ARG A 161 2.13 0.73 -7.08
CA ARG A 161 1.96 1.96 -6.26
C ARG A 161 1.96 1.67 -4.76
N ILE A 162 1.26 0.62 -4.31
CA ILE A 162 1.28 0.21 -2.89
C ILE A 162 2.72 -0.11 -2.45
N CYS A 163 3.44 -0.93 -3.22
CA CYS A 163 4.82 -1.28 -2.93
C CYS A 163 5.76 -0.07 -2.93
N GLN A 164 5.52 0.93 -3.79
CA GLN A 164 6.27 2.19 -3.78
C GLN A 164 6.06 2.97 -2.49
N VAL A 165 4.81 3.08 -2.01
CA VAL A 165 4.49 3.79 -0.75
C VAL A 165 5.11 3.08 0.46
N ILE A 166 5.09 1.74 0.47
CA ILE A 166 5.70 0.97 1.56
C ILE A 166 7.22 1.15 1.58
N HIS A 167 7.88 1.07 0.41
CA HIS A 167 9.35 1.19 0.28
C HIS A 167 9.89 2.63 0.21
N GLY A 168 9.01 3.63 0.17
CA GLY A 168 9.39 5.03 0.07
C GLY A 168 10.45 5.39 1.10
N THR A 169 11.57 5.93 0.63
CA THR A 169 12.75 6.44 1.34
C THR A 169 13.04 5.76 2.68
N ILE A 170 12.99 4.41 2.71
CA ILE A 170 13.19 3.48 3.85
C ILE A 170 12.32 3.76 5.09
N ASP A 171 12.14 5.00 5.51
CA ASP A 171 11.43 5.46 6.68
C ASP A 171 10.63 6.77 6.47
N VAL A 172 10.66 7.39 5.27
CA VAL A 172 9.79 8.55 4.95
C VAL A 172 8.44 8.09 4.38
N ASN A 173 7.35 8.54 4.98
CA ASN A 173 5.97 8.22 4.55
C ASN A 173 5.28 9.37 3.81
N LEU A 174 4.08 9.11 3.24
CA LEU A 174 3.31 10.14 2.53
C LEU A 174 3.04 11.36 3.39
N SER A 175 2.60 11.19 4.64
CA SER A 175 2.25 12.32 5.49
C SER A 175 3.45 13.24 5.72
N GLU A 176 4.66 12.68 5.74
CA GLU A 176 5.90 13.45 5.78
C GLU A 176 6.19 14.16 4.45
N LEU A 177 6.00 13.49 3.31
CA LEU A 177 6.12 14.13 1.99
C LEU A 177 5.08 15.23 1.77
N GLU A 178 3.84 15.04 2.19
CA GLU A 178 2.76 16.05 2.18
C GLU A 178 3.11 17.24 3.05
N TYR A 179 3.65 16.98 4.25
CA TYR A 179 4.06 18.04 5.18
C TYR A 179 5.20 18.89 4.59
N LEU A 180 6.19 18.26 3.95
CA LEU A 180 7.26 18.93 3.23
C LEU A 180 6.70 19.73 2.05
N ALA A 181 5.87 19.10 1.21
CA ALA A 181 5.27 19.72 0.04
C ALA A 181 4.44 20.97 0.38
N ALA A 182 3.71 20.93 1.51
CA ALA A 182 2.91 22.06 1.98
C ALA A 182 3.75 23.23 2.53
N ARG A 183 5.04 23.03 2.82
CA ARG A 183 5.94 24.04 3.44
C ARG A 183 7.12 24.45 2.57
N LEU A 184 7.24 23.87 1.39
CA LEU A 184 8.15 24.30 0.34
C LEU A 184 7.35 25.12 -0.66
N SER A 185 7.85 26.31 -0.99
CA SER A 185 7.39 27.02 -2.19
C SER A 185 7.71 26.18 -3.44
N PRO A 186 7.02 26.43 -4.58
CA PRO A 186 7.29 25.70 -5.82
C PRO A 186 8.76 25.73 -6.23
N VAL A 187 9.43 26.87 -6.03
CA VAL A 187 10.86 27.05 -6.33
C VAL A 187 11.73 26.22 -5.40
N GLU A 188 11.50 26.29 -4.08
CA GLU A 188 12.24 25.48 -3.10
C GLU A 188 12.08 23.98 -3.36
N CYS A 189 10.89 23.54 -3.75
CA CYS A 189 10.62 22.15 -4.04
C CYS A 189 11.38 21.66 -5.27
N ARG A 190 11.32 22.39 -6.40
CA ARG A 190 12.11 22.03 -7.60
C ARG A 190 13.60 22.00 -7.30
N ARG A 191 14.08 22.93 -6.47
CA ARG A 191 15.48 22.99 -6.06
C ARG A 191 15.87 21.81 -5.18
N LEU A 192 14.99 21.38 -4.27
CA LEU A 192 15.17 20.16 -3.47
C LEU A 192 15.23 18.94 -4.37
N ILE A 193 14.30 18.80 -5.32
CA ILE A 193 14.29 17.68 -6.27
C ILE A 193 15.59 17.65 -7.05
N ALA A 194 16.00 18.74 -7.69
CA ALA A 194 17.28 18.81 -8.40
C ALA A 194 18.47 18.43 -7.50
N ALA A 195 18.48 18.88 -6.23
CA ALA A 195 19.53 18.56 -5.27
C ALA A 195 19.58 17.06 -4.91
N LEU A 196 18.45 16.37 -4.87
CA LEU A 196 18.35 14.96 -4.50
C LEU A 196 18.93 13.98 -5.53
N HIS A 197 19.13 14.42 -6.78
CA HIS A 197 19.76 13.62 -7.84
C HIS A 197 21.29 13.66 -7.81
N TYR A 198 21.90 14.55 -7.01
CA TYR A 198 23.35 14.54 -6.82
C TYR A 198 23.76 13.55 -5.75
N THR A 199 24.87 12.84 -5.97
CA THR A 199 25.45 11.88 -5.01
C THR A 199 26.64 12.47 -4.23
N SER A 200 27.16 13.63 -4.65
CA SER A 200 28.23 14.34 -3.95
C SER A 200 27.79 14.85 -2.59
N TYR A 201 28.72 14.93 -1.65
CA TYR A 201 28.45 15.51 -0.33
C TYR A 201 27.97 16.95 -0.48
N ASP A 202 28.76 17.80 -1.14
CA ASP A 202 28.41 19.18 -1.44
C ASP A 202 27.56 19.31 -2.71
N LEU A 203 26.76 20.38 -2.77
CA LEU A 203 25.98 20.72 -3.96
C LEU A 203 26.87 21.39 -5.02
N PRO A 204 26.77 20.99 -6.29
CA PRO A 204 27.54 21.62 -7.35
C PRO A 204 26.98 23.00 -7.71
N SER A 205 27.82 23.83 -8.32
CA SER A 205 27.43 25.14 -8.86
C SER A 205 26.35 25.05 -9.96
N SER A 206 26.23 23.90 -10.62
CA SER A 206 25.24 23.63 -11.68
C SER A 206 23.82 23.37 -11.16
N LEU A 207 23.59 23.36 -9.85
CA LEU A 207 22.27 23.07 -9.27
C LEU A 207 21.16 23.98 -9.82
N ALA A 208 21.44 25.27 -10.04
CA ALA A 208 20.45 26.22 -10.56
C ALA A 208 20.01 25.87 -11.99
N GLU A 209 20.88 25.25 -12.79
CA GLU A 209 20.53 24.78 -14.13
C GLU A 209 19.70 23.49 -14.06
N ALA A 210 20.01 22.60 -13.11
CA ALA A 210 19.23 21.39 -12.86
C ALA A 210 17.82 21.72 -12.35
N GLU A 211 17.68 22.69 -11.44
CA GLU A 211 16.39 23.19 -10.94
C GLU A 211 15.47 23.65 -12.09
N ARG A 212 16.01 24.39 -13.06
CA ARG A 212 15.24 24.89 -14.22
C ARG A 212 14.74 23.79 -15.15
N LYS A 213 15.32 22.59 -15.08
CA LYS A 213 14.88 21.41 -15.86
C LYS A 213 13.75 20.65 -15.17
N VAL A 214 13.48 20.95 -13.89
CA VAL A 214 12.34 20.36 -13.19
C VAL A 214 11.08 21.10 -13.62
N ASP A 215 10.08 20.36 -14.08
CA ASP A 215 8.82 20.90 -14.58
C ASP A 215 8.10 21.74 -13.51
N GLU A 216 7.67 22.94 -13.88
CA GLU A 216 7.00 23.88 -13.00
C GLU A 216 5.49 23.68 -12.86
N GLU A 217 4.87 22.95 -13.80
CA GLU A 217 3.45 22.63 -13.77
C GLU A 217 3.16 21.45 -12.83
N ILE A 218 4.17 20.65 -12.50
CA ILE A 218 4.03 19.48 -11.63
C ILE A 218 3.97 19.91 -10.15
N PRO A 219 2.91 19.54 -9.40
CA PRO A 219 2.82 19.85 -7.98
C PRO A 219 3.97 19.24 -7.17
N CYS A 220 4.44 19.98 -6.15
CA CYS A 220 5.57 19.57 -5.33
C CYS A 220 5.44 18.15 -4.74
N LEU A 221 4.26 17.81 -4.22
CA LEU A 221 3.99 16.48 -3.69
C LEU A 221 4.22 15.38 -4.73
N ARG A 222 3.81 15.64 -5.97
CA ARG A 222 3.97 14.69 -7.07
C ARG A 222 5.43 14.53 -7.48
N LEU A 223 6.21 15.62 -7.46
CA LEU A 223 7.66 15.56 -7.67
C LEU A 223 8.36 14.74 -6.57
N LEU A 224 8.02 14.96 -5.31
CA LEU A 224 8.59 14.23 -4.18
C LEU A 224 8.23 12.73 -4.22
N LEU A 225 6.98 12.40 -4.56
CA LEU A 225 6.55 11.02 -4.77
C LEU A 225 7.28 10.37 -5.95
N HIS A 226 7.52 11.11 -7.03
CA HIS A 226 8.26 10.62 -8.19
C HIS A 226 9.70 10.26 -7.83
N TRP A 227 10.43 11.16 -7.16
CA TRP A 227 11.80 10.89 -6.72
C TRP A 227 11.87 9.65 -5.80
N ASN A 228 10.80 9.38 -5.04
CA ASN A 228 10.75 8.25 -4.12
C ASN A 228 10.39 6.88 -4.77
N ASN A 229 10.16 6.84 -6.09
CA ASN A 229 9.50 5.73 -6.77
C ASN A 229 10.46 4.68 -7.37
N SER A 230 11.65 5.11 -7.78
CA SER A 230 12.61 4.30 -8.57
C SER A 230 13.99 4.22 -7.90
N PRO A 231 14.71 3.08 -7.99
CA PRO A 231 16.10 2.99 -7.49
C PRO A 231 17.06 3.97 -8.17
N ASP A 232 16.80 4.32 -9.43
CA ASP A 232 17.61 5.29 -10.19
C ASP A 232 17.35 6.75 -9.75
N GLU A 233 16.36 6.96 -8.88
CA GLU A 233 15.97 8.23 -8.30
C GLU A 233 16.44 8.31 -6.83
N GLY A 234 15.54 8.01 -5.91
CA GLY A 234 15.75 8.02 -4.46
C GLY A 234 15.22 6.79 -3.72
N ARG A 235 14.62 5.81 -4.40
CA ARG A 235 14.04 4.64 -3.75
C ARG A 235 15.12 3.81 -3.04
N GLY A 236 14.84 3.46 -1.78
CA GLY A 236 15.80 2.74 -0.94
C GLY A 236 16.89 3.62 -0.32
N LYS A 237 16.86 4.96 -0.51
CA LYS A 237 17.61 5.88 0.37
C LYS A 237 16.83 6.09 1.67
N THR A 238 17.44 6.56 2.74
CA THR A 238 16.75 6.90 4.00
C THR A 238 16.31 8.37 4.02
N HIS A 239 15.48 8.77 4.99
CA HIS A 239 15.15 10.18 5.26
C HIS A 239 16.39 11.09 5.35
N ALA A 240 17.55 10.53 5.71
CA ALA A 240 18.82 11.27 5.80
C ALA A 240 19.20 11.96 4.47
N ALA A 241 18.84 11.39 3.31
CA ALA A 241 19.09 12.03 2.03
C ALA A 241 18.31 13.33 1.87
N ILE A 242 17.02 13.32 2.24
CA ILE A 242 16.15 14.51 2.21
C ILE A 242 16.62 15.52 3.25
N VAL A 243 16.89 15.09 4.48
CA VAL A 243 17.40 15.94 5.57
C VAL A 243 18.71 16.63 5.16
N HIS A 244 19.64 15.90 4.56
CA HIS A 244 20.92 16.45 4.10
C HIS A 244 20.72 17.57 3.08
N ARG A 245 19.91 17.32 2.04
CA ARG A 245 19.64 18.34 1.00
C ARG A 245 18.86 19.53 1.53
N LEU A 246 17.88 19.32 2.41
CA LEU A 246 17.17 20.42 3.06
C LEU A 246 18.11 21.34 3.83
N ARG A 247 19.09 20.80 4.57
CA ARG A 247 20.11 21.61 5.28
C ARG A 247 20.95 22.45 4.32
N GLN A 248 21.41 21.85 3.23
CA GLN A 248 22.20 22.56 2.22
C GLN A 248 21.40 23.64 1.47
N LEU A 249 20.08 23.51 1.45
CA LEU A 249 19.16 24.52 0.90
C LEU A 249 18.64 25.51 1.96
N ASN A 250 19.27 25.55 3.15
CA ASN A 250 18.90 26.40 4.28
C ASN A 250 17.48 26.17 4.83
N ARG A 251 16.88 25.00 4.58
CA ARG A 251 15.62 24.55 5.19
C ARG A 251 15.87 23.67 6.41
N ASN A 252 16.61 24.22 7.36
CA ASN A 252 16.97 23.54 8.61
C ASN A 252 15.72 23.20 9.45
N ASP A 253 14.67 24.02 9.37
CA ASP A 253 13.38 23.78 10.02
C ASP A 253 12.75 22.44 9.59
N LEU A 254 12.69 22.20 8.28
CA LEU A 254 12.14 20.97 7.71
C LEU A 254 13.07 19.79 7.91
N ALA A 255 14.39 20.02 7.79
CA ALA A 255 15.40 18.98 8.02
C ALA A 255 15.32 18.43 9.45
N ASP A 256 15.23 19.32 10.44
CA ASP A 256 15.14 18.94 11.85
C ASP A 256 13.79 18.34 12.19
N TRP A 257 12.70 18.84 11.59
CA TRP A 257 11.38 18.26 11.74
C TRP A 257 11.33 16.83 11.20
N LEU A 258 11.80 16.60 9.98
CA LEU A 258 11.80 15.29 9.34
C LEU A 258 12.67 14.32 10.12
N GLY A 259 13.92 14.70 10.44
CA GLY A 259 14.81 13.87 11.25
C GLY A 259 14.16 13.44 12.58
N LYS A 260 13.64 14.38 13.38
CA LYS A 260 13.02 14.05 14.67
C LYS A 260 11.77 13.19 14.54
N THR A 261 10.93 13.45 13.54
CA THR A 261 9.67 12.74 13.34
C THR A 261 9.94 11.29 12.96
N THR A 262 10.86 11.07 12.02
CA THR A 262 11.25 9.73 11.58
C THR A 262 11.94 8.94 12.69
N PHE A 263 12.85 9.55 13.46
CA PHE A 263 13.46 8.89 14.64
C PHE A 263 12.44 8.56 15.74
N LYS A 264 11.45 9.43 16.00
CA LYS A 264 10.39 9.17 16.98
C LYS A 264 9.47 8.04 16.54
N GLN A 265 9.17 7.96 15.24
CA GLN A 265 8.37 6.88 14.69
C GLN A 265 9.13 5.55 14.74
N LEU A 266 10.40 5.53 14.33
CA LEU A 266 11.28 4.37 14.47
C LEU A 266 11.40 3.90 15.92
N GLY A 267 11.51 4.84 16.87
CA GLY A 267 11.52 4.52 18.30
C GLY A 267 10.23 3.87 18.79
N LYS A 268 9.06 4.36 18.35
CA LYS A 268 7.77 3.73 18.65
C LYS A 268 7.62 2.36 18.01
N ASP A 269 8.06 2.20 16.77
CA ASP A 269 7.94 0.94 16.05
C ASP A 269 8.84 -0.13 16.68
N LEU A 270 10.05 0.25 17.09
CA LEU A 270 10.96 -0.61 17.85
C LEU A 270 10.39 -0.95 19.24
N ASP A 271 9.85 0.03 19.97
CA ASP A 271 9.25 -0.17 21.29
C ASP A 271 8.02 -1.09 21.22
N ASN A 272 7.18 -0.91 20.19
CA ASN A 272 6.06 -1.80 19.91
C ASN A 272 6.52 -3.22 19.58
N ALA A 273 7.55 -3.38 18.73
CA ALA A 273 8.08 -4.69 18.38
C ALA A 273 8.68 -5.42 19.59
N ILE A 274 9.39 -4.68 20.44
CA ILE A 274 9.97 -5.19 21.68
C ILE A 274 8.87 -5.56 22.67
N THR A 275 7.89 -4.69 22.88
CA THR A 275 6.76 -4.95 23.80
C THR A 275 5.97 -6.17 23.35
N LEU A 276 5.64 -6.27 22.05
CA LEU A 276 4.99 -7.46 21.48
C LEU A 276 5.82 -8.72 21.73
N SER A 277 7.14 -8.68 21.54
CA SER A 277 8.00 -9.85 21.80
C SER A 277 8.05 -10.26 23.27
N PHE A 278 7.98 -9.30 24.21
CA PHE A 278 7.99 -9.61 25.64
C PHE A 278 6.62 -10.05 26.16
N ASP A 279 5.54 -9.49 25.63
CA ASP A 279 4.18 -9.94 25.94
C ASP A 279 3.95 -11.38 25.42
N GLU A 280 4.47 -11.71 24.24
CA GLU A 280 4.45 -13.09 23.70
C GLU A 280 5.22 -14.07 24.59
N LEU A 281 6.42 -13.69 25.07
CA LEU A 281 7.19 -14.52 26.01
C LEU A 281 6.45 -14.70 27.36
N ALA A 282 5.77 -13.66 27.84
CA ALA A 282 5.00 -13.72 29.09
C ALA A 282 3.73 -14.59 28.95
N GLU A 283 3.06 -14.56 27.80
CA GLU A 283 1.91 -15.42 27.51
C GLU A 283 2.34 -16.91 27.37
N GLU A 284 3.47 -17.19 26.72
CA GLU A 284 4.04 -18.55 26.63
C GLU A 284 4.44 -19.11 28.01
N GLU A 285 5.03 -18.29 28.90
CA GLU A 285 5.34 -18.71 30.28
C GLU A 285 4.07 -18.98 31.11
N MET A 286 3.00 -18.22 30.89
CA MET A 286 1.73 -18.40 31.62
C MET A 286 0.97 -19.65 31.13
N GLU A 287 0.98 -19.95 29.84
CA GLU A 287 0.37 -21.16 29.27
C GLU A 287 1.12 -22.44 29.66
N THR A 288 2.46 -22.41 29.64
CA THR A 288 3.29 -23.55 30.07
C THR A 288 3.14 -23.85 31.56
N SER A 289 3.06 -22.81 32.40
CA SER A 289 2.75 -22.94 33.83
C SER A 289 1.35 -23.53 34.08
N THR A 290 0.35 -23.09 33.33
CA THR A 290 -1.05 -23.56 33.49
C THR A 290 -1.21 -25.02 33.03
N SER A 291 -0.54 -25.40 31.94
CA SER A 291 -0.47 -26.78 31.45
C SER A 291 0.24 -27.71 32.44
N ALA A 292 1.37 -27.29 33.01
CA ALA A 292 2.09 -28.03 34.04
C ALA A 292 1.21 -28.25 35.31
N PHE A 293 0.43 -27.25 35.69
CA PHE A 293 -0.51 -27.34 36.82
C PHE A 293 -1.66 -28.34 36.58
N HIS A 294 -2.16 -28.42 35.34
CA HIS A 294 -3.18 -29.41 34.97
C HIS A 294 -2.64 -30.85 34.89
N ILE A 295 -1.40 -31.06 34.41
CA ILE A 295 -0.75 -32.38 34.37
C ILE A 295 -0.46 -32.90 35.79
N ALA A 296 -0.05 -32.02 36.71
CA ALA A 296 0.17 -32.37 38.12
C ALA A 296 -1.11 -32.82 38.83
N ASN A 297 -2.25 -32.17 38.55
CA ASN A 297 -3.53 -32.55 39.15
C ASN A 297 -4.11 -33.86 38.57
N TYR A 298 -3.88 -34.14 37.29
CA TYR A 298 -4.31 -35.39 36.66
C TYR A 298 -3.53 -36.60 37.17
N THR A 299 -2.22 -36.46 37.39
CA THR A 299 -1.37 -37.53 37.94
C THR A 299 -1.70 -37.85 39.40
N GLN A 300 -2.12 -36.86 40.19
CA GLN A 300 -2.58 -37.07 41.57
C GLN A 300 -3.94 -37.77 41.67
N SER A 301 -4.81 -37.62 40.66
CA SER A 301 -6.11 -38.29 40.58
C SER A 301 -6.00 -39.76 40.20
N CYS A 302 -5.00 -40.15 39.40
CA CYS A 302 -4.79 -41.54 38.99
C CYS A 302 -4.11 -42.42 40.06
N ALA A 303 -3.53 -41.83 41.12
CA ALA A 303 -2.85 -42.58 42.19
C ALA A 303 -3.78 -43.03 43.34
N LYS A 304 -5.10 -42.84 43.22
CA LYS A 304 -6.09 -43.16 44.27
C LYS A 304 -7.05 -44.32 43.93
N HIS A 305 -6.75 -45.14 42.93
CA HIS A 305 -7.49 -46.37 42.63
C HIS A 305 -6.58 -47.58 42.55
#